data_AF-A0A2I1H1L5-F1
#
_entry.id   AF-A0A2I1H1L5-F1
#
_cell.length_a   1.000
_cell.length_b   1.000
_cell.length_c   1.000
_cell.angle_alpha   90.00
_cell.angle_beta   90.00
_cell.angle_gamma   90.00
#
_symmetry.space_group_name_H-M   'P 1'
#
loop_
_entity.id
_entity.type
_entity.pdbx_description
1 polymer ?
#
loop_
_entity_poly.entity_id
_entity_poly.type
_entity_poly.pdbx_seq_one_letter_code
_entity_poly.pdbx_strand_id
1 'polypeptide(L)'
;MRPKIISEVPLKYKNLMEQCWNANPSERPGTGILLKEIIIIKFYYQNNPNELPQLKTKMDKEINHANVSSKLFTSKIHKYKNLPEPKNATEEEQEGNIYLILLKIINNH
;
A
#
# COMPACT_ATOMS: atom_id res chain seq x y z
N MET A 1 -8.77 -10.72 4.20
CA MET A 1 -8.48 -11.39 2.90
C MET A 1 -7.36 -10.64 2.22
N ARG A 2 -6.38 -11.32 1.60
CA ARG A 2 -5.26 -10.67 0.88
C ARG A 2 -5.54 -10.64 -0.63
N PRO A 3 -5.20 -9.55 -1.34
CA PRO A 3 -5.30 -9.48 -2.80
C PRO A 3 -4.52 -10.59 -3.50
N LYS A 4 -5.03 -11.04 -4.66
CA LYS A 4 -4.24 -11.88 -5.57
C LYS A 4 -3.24 -11.01 -6.32
N ILE A 5 -1.97 -11.40 -6.30
CA ILE A 5 -0.91 -10.72 -7.06
C ILE A 5 -0.88 -11.33 -8.47
N ILE A 6 -0.98 -10.48 -9.49
CA ILE A 6 -0.87 -10.91 -10.89
C ILE A 6 0.60 -11.18 -11.25
N SER A 7 0.85 -12.10 -12.17
CA SER A 7 2.19 -12.52 -12.59
C SER A 7 3.03 -11.41 -13.23
N GLU A 8 2.40 -10.31 -13.63
CA GLU A 8 3.05 -9.14 -14.23
C GLU A 8 3.72 -8.22 -13.19
N VAL A 9 3.47 -8.43 -11.90
CA VAL A 9 4.13 -7.66 -10.84
C VAL A 9 5.58 -8.14 -10.69
N PRO A 10 6.58 -7.24 -10.78
CA PRO A 10 7.98 -7.61 -10.58
C PRO A 10 8.22 -8.21 -9.20
N LEU A 11 9.07 -9.22 -9.11
CA LEU A 11 9.29 -10.03 -7.90
C LEU A 11 9.64 -9.18 -6.66
N LYS A 12 10.45 -8.12 -6.83
CA LYS A 12 10.84 -7.25 -5.72
C LYS A 12 9.63 -6.52 -5.11
N TYR A 13 8.72 -6.01 -5.95
CA TYR A 13 7.48 -5.40 -5.49
C TYR A 13 6.54 -6.43 -4.85
N LYS A 14 6.42 -7.63 -5.45
CA LYS A 14 5.63 -8.72 -4.88
C LYS A 14 6.06 -9.02 -3.43
N ASN A 15 7.35 -9.22 -3.21
CA ASN A 15 7.87 -9.56 -1.89
C ASN A 15 7.61 -8.43 -0.87
N LEU A 16 7.78 -7.17 -1.28
CA LEU A 16 7.51 -6.03 -0.41
C LEU A 16 6.02 -5.89 -0.07
N MET A 17 5.13 -6.11 -1.05
CA MET A 17 3.68 -6.14 -0.82
C MET A 17 3.30 -7.25 0.17
N GLU A 18 3.95 -8.42 0.07
CA GLU A 18 3.71 -9.54 0.98
C GLU A 18 4.11 -9.24 2.43
N GLN A 19 5.23 -8.53 2.63
CA GLN A 19 5.66 -8.08 3.95
C GLN A 19 4.70 -7.04 4.56
N CYS A 20 4.19 -6.10 3.75
CA CYS A 20 3.27 -5.06 4.23
C CYS A 20 1.99 -5.60 4.83
N TRP A 21 1.55 -6.78 4.38
CA TRP A 21 0.32 -7.41 4.86
C TRP A 21 0.58 -8.67 5.69
N ASN A 22 1.75 -8.77 6.31
CA ASN A 22 2.06 -9.87 7.22
C ASN A 22 0.98 -9.97 8.34
N ALA A 23 0.63 -11.20 8.72
CA ALA A 23 -0.31 -11.45 9.81
C ALA A 23 0.23 -10.90 11.13
N ASN A 24 1.53 -11.07 11.39
CA ASN A 24 2.23 -10.52 12.54
C ASN A 24 2.53 -9.02 12.29
N PRO A 25 1.99 -8.09 13.10
CA PRO A 25 2.26 -6.66 12.95
C PRO A 25 3.74 -6.31 13.06
N SER A 26 4.50 -7.01 13.90
CA SER A 26 5.94 -6.75 14.12
C SER A 26 6.81 -7.12 12.92
N GLU A 27 6.29 -7.95 12.01
CA GLU A 27 6.96 -8.32 10.76
C GLU A 27 6.62 -7.38 9.60
N ARG A 28 5.70 -6.42 9.82
CA ARG A 28 5.40 -5.40 8.80
C ARG A 28 6.49 -4.34 8.82
N PRO A 29 6.99 -3.90 7.66
CA PRO A 29 7.94 -2.81 7.61
C PRO A 29 7.26 -1.52 8.08
N GLY A 30 7.95 -0.78 8.95
CA GLY A 30 7.55 0.59 9.28
C GLY A 30 7.65 1.51 8.06
N THR A 31 6.92 2.62 8.06
CA THR A 31 6.82 3.54 6.91
C THR A 31 8.18 4.02 6.38
N GLY A 32 9.14 4.29 7.27
CA GLY A 32 10.48 4.72 6.86
C GLY A 32 11.27 3.62 6.15
N ILE A 33 11.13 2.36 6.57
CA ILE A 33 11.75 1.21 5.91
C ILE A 33 11.07 0.96 4.56
N LEU A 34 9.74 0.95 4.55
CA LEU A 34 8.94 0.78 3.34
C LEU A 34 9.31 1.80 2.26
N LEU A 35 9.43 3.08 2.60
CA LEU A 35 9.81 4.13 1.66
C LEU A 35 11.22 3.89 1.07
N LYS A 36 12.18 3.51 1.92
CA LYS A 36 13.55 3.19 1.47
C LYS A 36 13.56 2.02 0.49
N GLU A 37 12.84 0.93 0.81
CA GLU A 37 12.72 -0.22 -0.08
C GLU A 37 12.10 0.14 -1.43
N ILE A 38 11.04 0.94 -1.44
CA ILE A 38 10.42 1.43 -2.69
C ILE A 38 11.44 2.20 -3.54
N ILE A 39 12.22 3.09 -2.92
CA ILE A 39 13.25 3.88 -3.63
C ILE A 39 14.34 2.95 -4.20
N ILE A 40 14.79 1.95 -3.44
CA ILE A 40 15.79 0.97 -3.87
C ILE A 40 15.27 0.17 -5.07
N ILE A 41 14.04 -0.35 -4.98
CA ILE A 41 13.43 -1.13 -6.06
C ILE A 41 13.23 -0.27 -7.30
N LYS A 42 12.79 0.98 -7.14
CA LYS A 42 12.66 1.93 -8.26
C LYS A 42 14.00 2.15 -8.96
N PHE A 43 15.07 2.43 -8.21
CA PHE A 43 16.39 2.65 -8.77
C PHE A 43 16.92 1.39 -9.46
N TYR A 44 16.68 0.21 -8.88
CA TYR A 44 17.04 -1.06 -9.50
C TYR A 44 16.45 -1.22 -10.90
N TYR A 45 15.14 -1.03 -11.07
CA TYR A 45 14.49 -1.20 -12.38
C TYR A 45 14.80 -0.07 -13.36
N GLN A 46 15.11 1.13 -12.87
CA GLN A 46 15.61 2.22 -13.73
C GLN A 46 16.95 1.86 -14.39
N ASN A 47 17.84 1.18 -13.64
CA ASN A 47 19.14 0.77 -14.16
C ASN A 47 19.12 -0.60 -14.86
N ASN A 48 18.08 -1.41 -14.63
CA ASN A 48 17.94 -2.76 -15.18
C ASN A 48 16.57 -2.93 -15.88
N PRO A 49 16.30 -2.20 -16.97
CA PRO A 49 14.98 -2.20 -17.62
C PRO A 49 14.57 -3.59 -18.15
N ASN A 50 15.55 -4.45 -18.49
CA ASN A 50 15.31 -5.82 -18.96
C ASN A 50 14.74 -6.75 -17.89
N GLU A 51 14.82 -6.37 -16.60
CA GLU A 51 14.25 -7.15 -15.49
C GLU A 51 12.81 -6.78 -15.15
N LEU A 52 12.27 -5.74 -15.78
CA LEU A 52 10.84 -5.50 -15.72
C LEU A 52 10.15 -6.49 -16.65
N PRO A 53 9.08 -7.18 -16.22
CA PRO A 53 8.24 -7.94 -17.14
C PRO A 53 7.86 -7.03 -18.30
N GLN A 54 8.06 -7.48 -19.54
CA GLN A 54 7.54 -6.76 -20.70
C GLN A 54 6.03 -6.68 -20.54
N LEU A 55 5.53 -5.55 -20.02
CA LEU A 55 4.13 -5.20 -20.08
C LEU A 55 3.82 -5.16 -21.57
N LYS A 56 3.28 -6.26 -22.10
CA LYS A 56 2.65 -6.27 -23.40
C LYS A 56 1.48 -5.33 -23.24
N THR A 57 1.69 -4.09 -23.66
CA THR A 57 0.69 -3.05 -23.71
C THR A 57 -0.42 -3.52 -24.64
N LYS A 58 -1.32 -4.37 -24.15
CA LYS A 58 -2.73 -4.32 -24.52
C LYS A 58 -3.37 -3.17 -23.73
N MET A 59 -2.79 -1.96 -23.84
CA MET A 59 -3.64 -0.77 -23.82
C MET A 59 -4.27 -0.75 -25.19
N ASP A 60 -5.23 -1.65 -25.39
CA ASP A 60 -6.13 -1.53 -26.53
C ASP A 60 -6.71 -0.12 -26.45
N LYS A 61 -6.57 0.59 -27.57
CA LYS A 61 -7.02 1.95 -27.86
C LYS A 61 -8.41 2.30 -27.29
N GLU A 62 -8.50 2.61 -25.99
CA GLU A 62 -9.71 3.14 -25.37
C GLU A 62 -9.42 4.26 -24.35
N ILE A 63 -8.31 4.98 -24.50
CA ILE A 63 -8.19 6.32 -23.91
C ILE A 63 -8.58 7.33 -24.99
N ASN A 64 -9.86 7.27 -25.38
CA ASN A 64 -10.52 8.41 -25.99
C ASN A 64 -10.83 9.39 -24.86
N HIS A 65 -10.06 10.46 -24.82
CA HIS A 65 -10.19 11.59 -23.93
C HIS A 65 -11.52 12.33 -24.19
N ALA A 66 -12.63 11.79 -23.71
CA ALA A 66 -13.92 12.47 -23.68
C ALA A 66 -14.78 11.92 -22.55
N ASN A 67 -15.14 12.83 -21.63
CA ASN A 67 -16.10 12.66 -20.54
C ASN A 67 -15.55 12.02 -19.26
N VAL A 68 -14.82 12.84 -18.48
CA VAL A 68 -14.90 12.84 -17.02
C VAL A 68 -16.33 13.26 -16.62
N SER A 69 -17.30 12.42 -16.98
CA SER A 69 -18.66 12.48 -16.46
C SER A 69 -18.65 11.54 -15.27
N SER A 70 -18.66 12.14 -14.08
CA SER A 70 -19.02 11.54 -12.79
C SER A 70 -19.46 10.08 -12.88
N LYS A 71 -18.49 9.16 -12.94
CA LYS A 71 -18.78 7.73 -12.88
C LYS A 71 -19.18 7.47 -11.44
N LEU A 72 -20.49 7.55 -11.18
CA LEU A 72 -21.10 7.26 -9.90
C LEU A 72 -20.49 5.96 -9.39
N PHE A 73 -19.68 6.06 -8.34
CA PHE A 73 -19.10 4.91 -7.68
C PHE A 73 -20.26 4.15 -7.03
N THR A 74 -20.87 3.20 -7.76
CA THR A 74 -21.89 2.30 -7.22
C THR A 74 -21.20 1.18 -6.44
N SER A 75 -20.48 1.53 -5.36
CA SER A 75 -19.96 0.53 -4.45
C SER A 75 -21.13 -0.18 -3.75
N LYS A 76 -21.24 -1.50 -3.91
CA LYS A 76 -22.21 -2.30 -3.15
C LYS A 76 -21.82 -2.34 -1.68
N ILE A 77 -22.64 -1.77 -0.80
CA ILE A 77 -22.46 -1.88 0.66
C ILE A 77 -22.75 -3.32 1.10
N HIS A 78 -21.73 -4.04 1.55
CA HIS A 78 -21.87 -5.40 2.09
C HIS A 78 -22.01 -5.31 3.61
N LYS A 79 -23.16 -5.73 4.15
CA LYS A 79 -23.39 -5.83 5.60
C LYS A 79 -22.97 -7.22 6.07
N TYR A 80 -21.79 -7.33 6.66
CA TYR A 80 -21.35 -8.57 7.32
C TYR A 80 -22.04 -8.67 8.69
N LYS A 81 -22.92 -9.66 8.87
CA LYS A 81 -23.63 -9.86 10.16
C LYS A 81 -22.76 -10.56 11.22
N ASN A 82 -21.70 -11.25 10.80
CA ASN A 82 -20.82 -12.02 11.68
C ASN A 82 -19.35 -11.71 11.34
N LEU A 83 -18.87 -10.53 11.76
CA LEU A 83 -17.44 -10.24 11.72
C LEU A 83 -16.76 -11.15 12.75
N PRO A 84 -15.64 -11.84 12.42
CA PRO A 84 -14.84 -12.51 13.44
C PRO A 84 -14.36 -11.46 14.45
N GLU A 85 -14.22 -11.86 15.72
CA GLU A 85 -13.77 -10.94 16.76
C GLU A 85 -12.49 -10.21 16.33
N PRO A 86 -12.46 -8.87 16.48
CA PRO A 86 -11.25 -8.12 16.20
C PRO A 86 -10.16 -8.57 17.17
N LYS A 87 -9.13 -9.22 16.65
CA LYS A 87 -7.86 -9.42 17.38
C LYS A 87 -7.07 -8.11 17.38
N ASN A 88 -7.51 -7.13 18.16
CA ASN A 88 -6.70 -5.94 18.42
C ASN A 88 -5.86 -6.15 19.69
N ALA A 89 -4.59 -5.77 19.60
CA ALA A 89 -3.65 -5.64 20.69
C ALA A 89 -4.10 -4.53 21.66
N THR A 90 -3.69 -4.68 22.93
CA THR A 90 -4.10 -3.92 24.12
C THR A 90 -3.98 -2.39 23.97
N GLU A 91 -4.92 -1.67 24.59
CA GLU A 91 -5.21 -0.23 24.48
C GLU A 91 -4.14 0.74 25.04
N GLU A 92 -3.07 0.27 25.69
CA GLU A 92 -2.22 1.15 26.52
C GLU A 92 -1.16 2.00 25.79
N GLU A 93 -0.87 1.80 24.49
CA GLU A 93 0.26 2.49 23.84
C GLU A 93 -0.10 3.74 23.00
N GLN A 94 -1.37 4.12 22.88
CA GLN A 94 -1.78 5.13 21.88
C GLN A 94 -1.93 6.57 22.41
N GLU A 95 -2.08 6.80 23.72
CA GLU A 95 -2.38 8.16 24.22
C GLU A 95 -1.14 8.98 24.64
N GLY A 96 0.00 8.35 24.94
CA GLY A 96 1.17 9.06 25.50
C GLY A 96 1.99 9.91 24.50
N ASN A 97 1.92 9.62 23.20
CA ASN A 97 2.91 10.13 22.24
C ASN A 97 2.41 11.24 21.30
N ILE A 98 1.10 11.48 21.22
CA ILE A 98 0.55 12.53 20.34
C ILE A 98 0.88 13.93 20.88
N TYR A 99 0.77 14.14 22.20
CA TYR A 99 1.02 15.45 22.82
C TYR A 99 2.50 15.87 22.72
N LEU A 100 3.43 14.91 22.85
CA LEU A 100 4.87 15.16 22.72
C LEU A 100 5.29 15.49 21.28
N ILE A 101 4.65 14.88 20.29
CA ILE A 101 4.89 15.18 18.87
C ILE A 101 4.39 16.59 18.53
N LEU A 102 3.21 16.97 19.04
CA LEU A 102 2.65 18.32 18.81
C LEU A 102 3.52 19.41 19.46
N LEU A 103 3.99 19.22 20.69
CA LEU A 103 4.90 20.16 21.35
C LEU A 103 6.24 20.32 20.60
N LYS A 104 6.75 19.26 19.97
CA LYS A 104 8.01 19.29 19.21
C LYS A 104 7.89 19.99 17.86
N ILE A 105 6.68 20.02 17.29
CA ILE A 105 6.35 20.75 16.06
C ILE A 105 6.14 22.24 16.35
N ILE A 106 5.47 22.58 17.46
CA ILE A 106 5.15 23.98 17.80
C ILE A 106 6.39 24.77 18.24
N ASN A 107 7.36 24.14 18.92
CA ASN A 107 8.53 24.83 19.47
C ASN A 107 9.75 24.89 18.52
N ASN A 108 9.58 24.60 17.22
CA ASN A 108 10.67 24.61 16.23
C ASN A 108 10.58 25.76 15.20
N HIS A 109 10.05 26.92 15.62
CA HIS A 109 10.09 28.17 14.88
C HIS A 109 10.64 29.31 15.73
#